data_AF-A0A314ZTH1-F1
#
_entry.id   AF-A0A314ZTH1-F1
#
_cell.length_a   1.000
_cell.length_b   1.000
_cell.length_c   1.000
_cell.angle_alpha   90.00
_cell.angle_beta   90.00
_cell.angle_gamma   90.00
#
_symmetry.space_group_name_H-M   'P 1'
#
loop_
_entity.id
_entity.type
_entity.pdbx_description
1 polymer ?
#
loop_
_entity_poly.entity_id
_entity_poly.type
_entity_poly.pdbx_seq_one_letter_code
_entity_poly.pdbx_strand_id
1 'polypeptide(L)'
;MFGAVSLRIRKEGHMMADPLIFSEVLLDIYNVATPQLSLIDAVVGMEGDGPSRGKPINVGAILASKDGISLDIVAAQLMGFNSLSIPSNLVAEKFHGKDSPEVIGLDVNEIAVPFKRPDPSMLRMLPVWIVHYAGNLFTVRPAIDWENATPVERV
;
A
#
# COMPACT_ATOMS: atom_id res chain seq x y z
N MET A 1 3.72 -5.79 -8.90
CA MET A 1 4.82 -6.75 -8.64
C MET A 1 4.56 -7.76 -7.54
N PHE A 2 3.99 -7.40 -6.39
CA PHE A 2 3.72 -8.38 -5.32
C PHE A 2 2.80 -9.55 -5.72
N GLY A 3 2.03 -9.42 -6.82
CA GLY A 3 1.28 -10.52 -7.42
C GLY A 3 2.11 -11.55 -8.20
N ALA A 4 3.39 -11.29 -8.46
CA ALA A 4 4.29 -12.18 -9.19
C ALA A 4 4.84 -13.33 -8.32
N VAL A 5 4.76 -13.21 -6.98
CA VAL A 5 5.14 -14.28 -6.06
C VAL A 5 3.98 -15.22 -5.78
N SER A 6 4.30 -16.43 -5.30
CA SER A 6 3.28 -17.42 -4.94
C SER A 6 2.32 -16.91 -3.86
N LEU A 7 1.10 -17.44 -3.85
CA LEU A 7 0.08 -17.10 -2.86
C LEU A 7 0.56 -17.23 -1.41
N ARG A 8 1.42 -18.21 -1.13
CA ARG A 8 1.98 -18.44 0.20
C ARG A 8 2.85 -17.26 0.64
N ILE A 9 3.84 -16.88 -0.18
CA ILE A 9 4.73 -15.76 0.09
C ILE A 9 3.93 -14.46 0.22
N ARG A 10 2.90 -14.28 -0.62
CA ARG A 10 2.02 -13.12 -0.56
C ARG A 10 1.28 -13.01 0.77
N LYS A 11 0.79 -14.14 1.30
CA LYS A 11 0.15 -14.19 2.63
C LYS A 11 1.16 -13.92 3.74
N GLU A 12 2.34 -14.54 3.68
CA GLU A 12 3.41 -14.32 4.66
C GLU A 12 3.82 -12.84 4.71
N GLY A 13 3.98 -12.19 3.55
CA GLY A 13 4.26 -10.75 3.45
C GLY A 13 3.16 -9.88 4.03
N HIS A 14 1.88 -10.16 3.75
CA HIS A 14 0.76 -9.39 4.34
C HIS A 14 0.64 -9.54 5.87
N MET A 15 1.17 -10.61 6.43
CA MET A 15 1.20 -10.82 7.89
C MET A 15 2.37 -10.12 8.57
N MET A 16 3.29 -9.52 7.82
CA MET A 16 4.39 -8.74 8.38
C MET A 16 3.83 -7.45 9.00
N ALA A 17 4.07 -7.28 10.30
CA ALA A 17 3.59 -6.12 11.04
C ALA A 17 4.46 -4.87 10.81
N ASP A 18 5.73 -5.04 10.45
CA ASP A 18 6.68 -3.94 10.23
C ASP A 18 6.65 -3.50 8.75
N PRO A 19 6.23 -2.25 8.46
CA PRO A 19 6.23 -1.71 7.11
C PRO A 19 7.61 -1.64 6.45
N LEU A 20 8.70 -1.51 7.22
CA LEU A 20 10.06 -1.45 6.67
C LEU A 20 10.50 -2.81 6.17
N ILE A 21 10.30 -3.86 6.97
CA ILE A 21 10.62 -5.24 6.56
C ILE A 21 9.77 -5.63 5.35
N PHE A 22 8.48 -5.29 5.34
CA PHE A 22 7.63 -5.54 4.18
C PHE A 22 8.12 -4.80 2.93
N SER A 23 8.61 -3.58 3.09
CA SER A 23 9.16 -2.77 1.99
C SER A 23 10.45 -3.36 1.42
N GLU A 24 11.32 -3.94 2.25
CA GLU A 24 12.51 -4.68 1.79
C GLU A 24 12.10 -5.88 0.92
N VAL A 25 11.11 -6.67 1.36
CA VAL A 25 10.57 -7.78 0.57
C VAL A 25 9.99 -7.31 -0.76
N LEU A 26 9.27 -6.17 -0.78
CA LEU A 26 8.76 -5.60 -2.02
C LEU A 26 9.88 -5.20 -2.97
N LEU A 27 10.94 -4.58 -2.45
CA LEU A 27 12.10 -4.17 -3.23
C LEU A 27 12.87 -5.38 -3.78
N ASP A 28 13.03 -6.44 -3.00
CA ASP A 28 13.64 -7.69 -3.46
C ASP A 28 12.86 -8.30 -4.62
N ILE A 29 11.53 -8.35 -4.52
CA ILE A 29 10.66 -8.80 -5.61
C ILE A 29 10.81 -7.89 -6.83
N TYR A 30 10.87 -6.57 -6.63
CA TYR A 30 11.06 -5.59 -7.70
C TYR A 30 12.37 -5.81 -8.45
N ASN A 31 13.46 -6.08 -7.74
CA ASN A 31 14.78 -6.30 -8.31
C ASN A 31 14.90 -7.62 -9.08
N VAL A 32 14.14 -8.64 -8.69
CA VAL A 32 14.11 -9.93 -9.41
C VAL A 32 13.17 -9.90 -10.61
N ALA A 33 12.01 -9.26 -10.47
CA ALA A 33 10.95 -9.24 -11.45
C ALA A 33 10.62 -7.80 -11.89
N THR A 34 11.65 -7.07 -12.31
CA THR A 34 11.53 -5.67 -12.73
C THR A 34 10.65 -5.56 -13.99
N PRO A 35 9.56 -4.77 -13.98
CA PRO A 35 8.71 -4.58 -15.14
C PRO A 35 9.42 -3.75 -16.20
N GLN A 36 9.09 -3.96 -17.46
CA GLN A 36 9.57 -3.11 -18.55
C GLN A 36 8.89 -1.73 -18.57
N LEU A 37 7.69 -1.64 -18.02
CA LEU A 37 6.89 -0.43 -17.92
C LEU A 37 5.94 -0.54 -16.72
N SER A 38 5.91 0.49 -15.88
CA SER A 38 4.96 0.68 -14.78
C SER A 38 4.03 1.84 -15.12
N LEU A 39 2.73 1.69 -14.82
CA LEU A 39 1.70 2.68 -15.09
C LEU A 39 0.80 2.85 -13.87
N ILE A 40 0.52 4.10 -13.51
CA ILE A 40 -0.42 4.47 -12.46
C ILE A 40 -1.58 5.22 -13.11
N ASP A 41 -2.78 4.66 -12.97
CA ASP A 41 -4.02 5.37 -13.22
C ASP A 41 -4.31 6.28 -12.03
N ALA A 42 -4.04 7.57 -12.21
CA ALA A 42 -4.36 8.60 -11.24
C ALA A 42 -5.47 9.51 -11.81
N VAL A 43 -6.42 8.98 -12.58
CA VAL A 43 -7.60 9.77 -12.99
C VAL A 43 -8.42 10.12 -11.74
N VAL A 44 -8.70 9.11 -10.90
CA VAL A 44 -9.34 9.27 -9.59
C VAL A 44 -8.53 8.52 -8.54
N GLY A 45 -8.00 9.25 -7.56
CA GLY A 45 -7.35 8.69 -6.37
C GLY A 45 -8.31 8.62 -5.18
N MET A 46 -7.84 8.04 -4.07
CA MET A 46 -8.59 8.01 -2.80
C MET A 46 -7.71 8.50 -1.65
N GLU A 47 -8.19 9.48 -0.88
CA GLU A 47 -7.53 9.98 0.34
C GLU A 47 -8.11 9.32 1.61
N GLY A 48 -7.35 9.36 2.71
CA GLY A 48 -7.76 8.78 4.00
C GLY A 48 -7.68 7.25 4.04
N ASP A 49 -8.70 6.58 4.58
CA ASP A 49 -8.77 5.12 4.78
C ASP A 49 -9.06 4.32 3.49
N GLY A 50 -8.47 4.75 2.37
CA GLY A 50 -8.49 3.99 1.12
C GLY A 50 -7.84 2.61 1.26
N PRO A 51 -8.11 1.67 0.32
CA PRO A 51 -9.04 1.80 -0.80
C PRO A 51 -10.51 1.55 -0.43
N SER A 52 -10.81 0.96 0.74
CA SER A 52 -12.18 0.55 1.07
C SER A 52 -13.05 1.65 1.66
N ARG A 53 -12.48 2.60 2.42
CA ARG A 53 -13.22 3.67 3.12
C ARG A 53 -12.64 5.06 2.85
N GLY A 54 -11.85 5.20 1.80
CA GLY A 54 -11.27 6.48 1.41
C GLY A 54 -12.29 7.40 0.74
N LYS A 55 -11.96 8.69 0.67
CA LYS A 55 -12.73 9.68 -0.10
C LYS A 55 -12.13 9.83 -1.50
N PRO A 56 -12.92 9.72 -2.59
CA PRO A 56 -12.40 9.90 -3.93
C PRO A 56 -11.94 11.36 -4.17
N ILE A 57 -10.82 11.51 -4.86
CA ILE A 57 -10.22 12.78 -5.28
C ILE A 57 -9.95 12.71 -6.78
N ASN A 58 -10.46 13.67 -7.54
CA ASN A 58 -10.14 13.81 -8.95
C ASN A 58 -8.73 14.38 -9.09
N VAL A 59 -7.82 13.60 -9.67
CA VAL A 59 -6.44 14.03 -9.95
C VAL A 59 -6.25 14.26 -11.44
N GLY A 60 -6.82 13.40 -12.30
CA GLY A 60 -6.83 13.60 -13.74
C GLY A 60 -5.50 13.36 -14.44
N ALA A 61 -4.63 12.53 -13.85
CA ALA A 61 -3.30 12.24 -14.39
C ALA A 61 -3.11 10.75 -14.71
N ILE A 62 -2.23 10.46 -15.65
CA ILE A 62 -1.69 9.11 -15.85
C ILE A 62 -0.18 9.24 -15.73
N LEU A 63 0.42 8.41 -14.87
CA LEU A 63 1.86 8.38 -14.71
C LEU A 63 2.39 7.09 -15.34
N ALA A 64 3.53 7.18 -16.01
CA ALA A 64 4.20 6.02 -16.57
C ALA A 64 5.71 6.18 -16.51
N SER A 65 6.41 5.09 -16.21
CA SER A 65 7.87 5.05 -16.18
C SER A 65 8.38 3.63 -16.39
N LYS A 66 9.60 3.51 -16.91
CA LYS A 66 10.33 2.22 -16.93
C LYS A 66 10.92 1.88 -15.56
N ASP A 67 11.14 2.90 -14.72
CA ASP A 67 11.53 2.73 -13.33
C ASP A 67 10.32 2.99 -12.41
N GLY A 68 9.85 1.93 -11.77
CA GLY A 68 8.76 1.99 -10.80
C GLY A 68 9.13 2.70 -9.51
N ILE A 69 10.41 2.73 -9.11
CA ILE A 69 10.86 3.47 -7.92
C ILE A 69 10.69 4.97 -8.16
N SER A 70 11.22 5.47 -9.29
CA SER A 70 11.03 6.85 -9.70
C SER A 70 9.54 7.21 -9.85
N LEU A 71 8.73 6.28 -10.39
CA LEU A 71 7.29 6.48 -10.54
C LEU A 71 6.57 6.68 -9.20
N ASP A 72 6.91 5.88 -8.19
CA ASP A 72 6.34 6.00 -6.84
C ASP A 72 6.79 7.27 -6.13
N ILE A 73 8.02 7.74 -6.37
CA ILE A 73 8.51 9.03 -5.86
C ILE A 73 7.69 10.17 -6.46
N VAL A 74 7.50 10.18 -7.77
CA VAL A 74 6.70 11.21 -8.46
C VAL A 74 5.23 11.14 -8.05
N ALA A 75 4.66 9.95 -7.89
CA ALA A 75 3.30 9.78 -7.38
C ALA A 75 3.14 10.33 -5.95
N ALA A 76 4.13 10.12 -5.08
CA ALA A 76 4.14 10.69 -3.74
C ALA A 76 4.15 12.23 -3.77
N GLN A 77 4.98 12.82 -4.64
CA GLN A 77 5.04 14.27 -4.84
C GLN A 77 3.72 14.82 -5.38
N LEU A 78 3.10 14.14 -6.35
CA LEU A 78 1.79 14.50 -6.90
C LEU A 78 0.70 14.54 -5.82
N MET A 79 0.76 13.62 -4.84
CA MET A 79 -0.15 13.58 -3.68
C MET A 79 0.22 14.59 -2.57
N GLY A 80 1.30 15.37 -2.74
CA GLY A 80 1.79 16.31 -1.72
C GLY A 80 2.49 15.64 -0.53
N PHE A 81 2.98 14.41 -0.69
CA PHE A 81 3.71 13.69 0.35
C PHE A 81 5.22 13.81 0.18
N ASN A 82 5.93 13.84 1.31
CA ASN A 82 7.37 13.59 1.31
C ASN A 82 7.61 12.13 0.92
N SER A 83 8.30 11.88 -0.19
CA SER A 83 8.61 10.54 -0.69
C SER A 83 9.30 9.68 0.37
N LEU A 84 10.24 10.23 1.14
CA LEU A 84 11.00 9.50 2.18
C LEU A 84 10.18 9.17 3.42
N SER A 85 8.98 9.71 3.56
CA SER A 85 8.06 9.30 4.63
C SER A 85 7.28 8.03 4.28
N ILE A 86 7.38 7.55 3.03
CA ILE A 86 6.78 6.30 2.58
C ILE A 86 7.83 5.19 2.74
N PRO A 87 7.53 4.12 3.49
CA PRO A 87 8.50 3.05 3.79
C PRO A 87 9.18 2.44 2.54
N SER A 88 8.42 2.20 1.46
CA SER A 88 8.96 1.64 0.21
C SER A 88 10.01 2.52 -0.43
N ASN A 89 9.74 3.83 -0.54
CA ASN A 89 10.66 4.80 -1.12
C ASN A 89 11.90 5.01 -0.24
N LEU A 90 11.72 5.03 1.09
CA LEU A 90 12.83 5.13 2.03
C LEU A 90 13.78 3.92 1.92
N VAL A 91 13.23 2.71 1.83
CA VAL A 91 14.02 1.50 1.64
C VAL A 91 14.70 1.53 0.27
N ALA A 92 13.99 1.86 -0.80
CA ALA A 92 14.56 1.97 -2.13
C ALA A 92 15.75 2.95 -2.18
N GLU A 93 15.64 4.13 -1.56
CA GLU A 93 16.73 5.11 -1.49
C GLU A 93 17.99 4.54 -0.79
N LYS A 94 17.81 3.74 0.26
CA LYS A 94 18.96 3.13 0.97
C LYS A 94 19.74 2.15 0.09
N PHE A 95 19.06 1.42 -0.79
CA PHE A 95 19.68 0.37 -1.62
C PHE A 95 20.14 0.88 -2.99
N HIS A 96 19.38 1.78 -3.61
CA HIS A 96 19.67 2.31 -4.96
C HIS A 96 20.32 3.70 -4.93
N GLY A 97 20.41 4.33 -3.75
CA GLY A 97 20.88 5.69 -3.59
C GLY A 97 19.75 6.71 -3.77
N LYS A 98 20.10 8.00 -3.61
CA LYS A 98 19.16 9.09 -3.78
C LYS A 98 18.71 9.15 -5.23
N ASP A 99 17.43 8.89 -5.45
CA ASP A 99 16.79 9.03 -6.75
C ASP A 99 16.25 10.46 -6.91
N SER A 100 16.38 11.02 -8.12
CA SER A 100 15.88 12.34 -8.48
C SER A 100 15.30 12.25 -9.88
N PRO A 101 14.04 11.79 -9.99
CA PRO A 101 13.42 11.47 -11.27
C PRO A 101 13.36 12.68 -12.20
N GLU A 102 13.70 12.47 -13.47
CA GLU A 102 13.41 13.42 -14.53
C GLU A 102 11.96 13.24 -14.98
N VAL A 103 11.15 14.29 -14.85
CA VAL A 103 9.74 14.26 -15.27
C VAL A 103 9.62 14.86 -16.66
N ILE A 104 9.05 14.09 -17.58
CA ILE A 104 8.71 14.54 -18.92
C ILE A 104 7.19 14.72 -19.00
N GLY A 105 6.74 15.89 -19.47
CA GLY A 105 5.33 16.22 -19.60
C GLY A 105 4.94 17.40 -18.72
N LEU A 106 3.85 17.25 -17.96
CA LEU A 106 3.38 18.27 -17.04
C LEU A 106 4.30 18.36 -15.81
N ASP A 107 4.53 19.58 -15.32
CA ASP A 107 5.22 19.77 -14.05
C ASP A 107 4.33 19.25 -12.91
N VAL A 108 4.86 18.31 -12.13
CA VAL A 108 4.19 17.69 -10.99
C VAL A 108 3.76 18.73 -9.98
N ASN A 109 4.52 19.80 -9.80
CA ASN A 109 4.19 20.86 -8.85
C ASN A 109 2.97 21.67 -9.28
N GLU A 110 2.70 21.78 -10.58
CA GLU A 110 1.53 22.50 -11.11
C GLU A 110 0.24 21.69 -10.95
N ILE A 111 0.35 20.36 -11.03
CA ILE A 111 -0.79 19.43 -10.96
C ILE A 111 -0.92 18.73 -9.60
N ALA A 112 -0.09 19.11 -8.61
CA ALA A 112 -0.10 18.51 -7.29
C ALA A 112 -1.47 18.68 -6.63
N VAL A 113 -2.05 17.56 -6.18
CA VAL A 113 -3.30 17.53 -5.41
C VAL A 113 -2.96 16.98 -4.03
N PRO A 114 -2.97 17.80 -2.97
CA PRO A 114 -2.61 17.33 -1.62
C PRO A 114 -3.64 16.33 -1.08
N PHE A 115 -3.18 15.13 -0.71
CA PHE A 115 -4.02 14.09 -0.13
C PHE A 115 -3.96 14.09 1.39
N LYS A 116 -5.05 13.69 2.03
CA LYS A 116 -5.04 13.33 3.45
C LYS A 116 -4.49 11.92 3.66
N ARG A 117 -3.63 11.77 4.67
CA ARG A 117 -3.16 10.45 5.13
C ARG A 117 -4.29 9.67 5.81
N PRO A 118 -4.20 8.34 5.86
CA PRO A 118 -5.07 7.54 6.70
C PRO A 118 -5.00 8.03 8.14
N ASP A 119 -6.15 8.16 8.79
CA ASP A 119 -6.16 8.53 10.20
C ASP A 119 -5.54 7.39 11.01
N PRO A 120 -4.59 7.67 11.91
CA PRO A 120 -4.11 6.65 12.83
C PRO A 120 -5.30 6.18 13.65
N SER A 121 -5.75 4.94 13.41
CA SER A 121 -6.83 4.34 14.18
C SER A 121 -6.56 4.53 15.68
N MET A 122 -7.51 5.10 16.42
CA MET A 122 -7.38 5.32 17.87
C MET A 122 -6.94 4.05 18.61
N LEU A 123 -7.34 2.86 18.14
CA LEU A 123 -6.88 1.58 18.71
C LEU A 123 -5.38 1.35 18.56
N ARG A 124 -4.72 1.86 17.51
CA ARG A 124 -3.26 1.78 17.32
C ARG A 124 -2.50 2.73 18.25
N MET A 125 -3.17 3.73 18.84
CA MET A 125 -2.57 4.62 19.83
C MET A 125 -2.58 4.03 21.25
N LEU A 126 -3.38 2.98 21.49
CA LEU A 126 -3.43 2.32 22.79
C LEU A 126 -2.21 1.42 22.98
N PRO A 127 -1.62 1.37 24.19
CA PRO A 127 -0.61 0.39 24.54
C PRO A 127 -1.04 -1.04 24.20
N VAL A 128 -0.15 -1.82 23.59
CA VAL A 128 -0.42 -3.19 23.08
C VAL A 128 -1.04 -4.09 24.17
N TRP A 129 -0.66 -3.91 25.42
CA TRP A 129 -1.20 -4.69 26.55
C TRP A 129 -2.69 -4.44 26.78
N ILE A 130 -3.19 -3.21 26.56
CA ILE A 130 -4.63 -2.88 26.69
C ILE A 130 -5.42 -3.59 25.60
N VAL A 131 -4.91 -3.52 24.36
CA VAL A 131 -5.54 -4.18 23.20
C VAL A 131 -5.53 -5.70 23.39
N HIS A 132 -4.46 -6.29 23.93
CA HIS A 132 -4.39 -7.72 24.23
C HIS A 132 -5.38 -8.15 25.32
N TYR A 133 -5.50 -7.35 26.38
CA TYR A 133 -6.39 -7.66 27.50
C TYR A 133 -7.87 -7.53 27.12
N ALA A 134 -8.23 -6.45 26.41
CA ALA A 134 -9.61 -6.18 26.00
C ALA A 134 -10.01 -6.84 24.67
N GLY A 135 -9.05 -7.39 23.92
CA GLY A 135 -9.28 -7.97 22.59
C GLY A 135 -10.32 -9.10 22.59
N ASN A 136 -10.37 -9.88 23.68
CA ASN A 136 -11.35 -10.97 23.85
C ASN A 136 -12.80 -10.50 23.97
N LEU A 137 -13.06 -9.24 24.32
CA LEU A 137 -14.41 -8.71 24.49
C LEU A 137 -15.07 -8.32 23.16
N PHE A 138 -14.28 -8.09 22.11
CA PHE A 138 -14.77 -7.63 20.81
C PHE A 138 -14.43 -8.59 19.66
N THR A 139 -13.81 -9.73 19.96
CA THR A 139 -13.60 -10.80 18.98
C THR A 139 -14.90 -11.48 18.62
N VAL A 140 -15.40 -11.24 17.40
CA VAL A 140 -16.43 -12.06 16.77
C VAL A 140 -15.78 -13.41 16.41
N ARG A 141 -16.14 -14.46 17.15
CA ARG A 141 -15.72 -15.82 16.80
C ARG A 141 -16.70 -16.35 15.75
N PRO A 142 -16.27 -16.64 14.52
CA PRO A 142 -17.15 -17.29 13.56
C PRO A 142 -17.57 -18.64 14.13
N ALA A 143 -18.88 -18.83 14.30
CA ALA A 143 -19.48 -20.11 14.63
C ALA A 143 -20.20 -20.62 13.38
N ILE A 144 -20.01 -21.90 13.07
CA ILE A 144 -20.75 -22.55 12.00
C ILE A 144 -22.17 -22.74 12.53
N ASP A 145 -23.13 -22.09 11.88
CA ASP A 145 -24.54 -22.34 12.10
C ASP A 145 -24.91 -23.65 11.39
N TRP A 146 -24.94 -24.74 12.17
CA TRP A 146 -25.25 -26.06 11.66
C TRP A 146 -26.73 -26.23 11.26
N GLU A 147 -27.63 -25.35 11.70
CA GLU A 147 -29.06 -25.43 11.35
C GLU A 147 -29.33 -24.79 9.97
N ASN A 148 -28.58 -23.75 9.62
CA ASN A 148 -28.72 -23.03 8.35
C ASN A 148 -27.64 -23.38 7.30
N ALA A 149 -26.75 -24.32 7.60
CA ALA A 149 -25.72 -24.76 6.65
C ALA A 149 -26.36 -25.57 5.51
N THR A 150 -26.24 -25.07 4.27
CA THR A 150 -26.60 -25.83 3.06
C THR A 150 -25.79 -27.12 2.99
N PRO A 151 -26.42 -28.30 2.80
CA PRO A 151 -25.71 -29.55 2.63
C PRO A 151 -24.81 -29.47 1.40
N VAL A 152 -23.50 -29.60 1.60
CA VAL A 152 -22.58 -29.77 0.48
C VAL A 152 -22.66 -31.24 0.10
N GLU A 153 -23.43 -31.56 -0.95
CA GLU A 153 -23.40 -32.88 -1.57
C GLU A 153 -21.95 -33.17 -1.99
N ARG A 154 -21.39 -34.26 -1.45
CA ARG A 154 -20.08 -34.74 -1.88
C ARG A 154 -20.23 -35.27 -3.31
N VAL A 155 -19.51 -34.64 -4.24
CA VAL A 155 -19.25 -35.18 -5.58
C VAL A 155 -18.28 -36.34 -5.48
#